data_AF-A0A2G9USB2-F1
#
_entry.id   AF-A0A2G9USB2-F1
#
_cell.length_a   1.000
_cell.length_b   1.000
_cell.length_c   1.000
_cell.angle_alpha   90.00
_cell.angle_beta   90.00
_cell.angle_gamma   90.00
#
_symmetry.space_group_name_H-M   'P 1'
#
loop_
_entity.id
_entity.type
_entity.pdbx_description
1 polymer ?
#
loop_
_entity_poly.entity_id
_entity_poly.type
_entity_poly.pdbx_seq_one_letter_code
_entity_poly.pdbx_strand_id
1 'polypeptide(L)'
;MLGRLCLPSCSATVSRSIRKLSTPSEKPLQAVVVDVEEAGPRLDISGLKPRHRVIAAGGMPPLEFEWERKRNAQRERFGTYGLKSGIDPSLCWPTVEEIEEEQAVGLYREYETCVREMKVLKQKKEAKEAARIAELEKNLEKYPEVLAKYEASQIKAEKERDEKEIALENRIREIQEYFGYWMDPKDPRFEVMLQQKEQEEKKVKFLRGMTDVTMSQVEPAAVPCSTKKPAVPSVECSLHPLVIINISEHWTRMRAQSRDKTAQKVFGAVLGKVDEGHVEMVNSFELRMFMLDGHCRFNEEFLRQRLSQYKEVFPELEAVGWYCTGQDDLEQDEILLQSLFAVAIDSPLLVKLNPTVDSQAKRCGF
;
A
#
# COMPACT_ATOMS: atom_id res chain seq x y z
N MET A 1 9.14 31.26 49.82
CA MET A 1 9.92 32.17 48.94
C MET A 1 8.97 32.69 47.87
N LEU A 2 8.92 34.01 47.76
CA LEU A 2 7.97 34.77 46.95
C LEU A 2 8.29 34.68 45.45
N GLY A 3 7.26 34.58 44.61
CA GLY A 3 7.37 34.72 43.17
C GLY A 3 6.03 35.19 42.58
N ARG A 4 5.65 36.44 42.90
CA ARG A 4 4.53 37.14 42.24
C ARG A 4 5.02 37.63 40.88
N LEU A 5 4.37 37.20 39.80
CA LEU A 5 4.49 37.86 38.49
C LEU A 5 3.47 39.00 38.45
N CYS A 6 3.97 40.24 38.49
CA CYS A 6 3.19 41.47 38.32
C CYS A 6 2.70 41.61 36.87
N LEU A 7 1.40 41.84 36.73
CA LEU A 7 0.83 42.51 35.57
C LEU A 7 1.03 44.04 35.72
N PRO A 8 1.54 44.76 34.72
CA PRO A 8 1.50 46.22 34.76
C PRO A 8 0.13 46.73 34.27
N SER A 9 -0.55 47.45 35.15
CA SER A 9 -1.72 48.27 34.87
C SER A 9 -1.35 49.54 34.08
N CYS A 10 -2.23 49.94 33.17
CA CYS A 10 -2.16 51.18 32.40
C CYS A 10 -2.16 52.44 33.28
N SER A 11 -1.36 53.45 32.91
CA SER A 11 -1.73 54.87 33.02
C SER A 11 -0.70 55.73 32.27
N ALA A 12 -1.02 56.12 31.04
CA ALA A 12 -0.34 57.21 30.37
C ALA A 12 -1.40 58.22 29.91
N THR A 13 -1.52 59.30 30.67
CA THR A 13 -2.33 60.47 30.35
C THR A 13 -1.75 61.14 29.11
N VAL A 14 -2.41 61.00 27.96
CA VAL A 14 -2.02 61.71 26.73
C VAL A 14 -2.59 63.13 26.81
N SER A 15 -1.72 64.10 27.08
CA SER A 15 -2.03 65.52 26.99
C SER A 15 -2.19 65.93 25.52
N ARG A 16 -3.42 66.32 25.16
CA ARG A 16 -3.80 66.76 23.81
C ARG A 16 -3.28 68.18 23.57
N SER A 17 -2.08 68.33 23.01
CA SER A 17 -1.64 69.60 22.44
C SER A 17 -2.18 69.75 21.03
N ILE A 18 -3.21 70.57 20.88
CA ILE A 18 -3.73 71.04 19.59
C ILE A 18 -2.72 72.05 19.03
N ARG A 19 -1.86 71.63 18.10
CA ARG A 19 -1.14 72.58 17.24
C ARG A 19 -2.10 73.01 16.14
N LYS A 20 -2.53 74.27 16.19
CA LYS A 20 -3.23 74.93 15.07
C LYS A 20 -2.25 74.98 13.89
N LEU A 21 -2.61 74.31 12.80
CA LEU A 21 -1.93 74.47 11.51
C LEU A 21 -2.23 75.88 11.01
N SER A 22 -1.19 76.71 10.91
CA SER A 22 -1.20 78.00 10.24
C SER A 22 -1.43 77.80 8.74
N THR A 23 -2.31 78.61 8.17
CA THR A 23 -2.55 78.74 6.73
C THR A 23 -1.25 79.05 5.98
N PRO A 24 -0.96 78.44 4.82
CA PRO A 24 0.17 78.85 4.00
C PRO A 24 -0.10 80.23 3.41
N SER A 25 0.77 81.19 3.76
CA SER A 25 0.91 82.46 3.05
C SER A 25 1.44 82.15 1.64
N GLU A 26 0.67 82.52 0.63
CA GLU A 26 1.17 82.66 -0.74
C GLU A 26 2.30 83.70 -0.72
N LYS A 27 3.51 83.26 -1.02
CA LYS A 27 4.62 84.13 -1.40
C LYS A 27 4.95 83.80 -2.86
N PRO A 28 4.90 84.78 -3.78
CA PRO A 28 5.32 84.54 -5.16
C PRO A 28 6.82 84.34 -5.16
N LEU A 29 7.26 83.15 -5.56
CA LEU A 29 8.68 82.87 -5.78
C LEU A 29 9.15 83.68 -7.00
N GLN A 30 9.99 84.67 -6.73
CA GLN A 30 10.84 85.30 -7.72
C GLN A 30 11.69 84.23 -8.40
N ALA A 31 11.61 84.17 -9.72
CA ALA A 31 12.46 83.35 -10.55
C ALA A 31 13.92 83.82 -10.40
N VAL A 32 14.69 83.10 -9.58
CA VAL A 32 16.14 83.12 -9.69
C VAL A 32 16.46 82.26 -10.91
N VAL A 33 16.82 82.92 -12.01
CA VAL A 33 17.35 82.29 -13.21
C VAL A 33 18.70 81.70 -12.80
N VAL A 34 18.69 80.43 -12.41
CA VAL A 34 19.89 79.61 -12.37
C VAL A 34 19.99 79.03 -13.77
N ASP A 35 21.04 79.40 -14.49
CA ASP A 35 21.41 78.80 -15.77
C ASP A 35 21.66 77.31 -15.55
N VAL A 36 20.60 76.52 -15.67
CA VAL A 36 20.67 75.07 -15.81
C VAL A 36 20.96 74.87 -17.29
N GLU A 37 22.19 74.44 -17.61
CA GLU A 37 22.50 73.95 -18.95
C GLU A 37 21.40 72.96 -19.37
N GLU A 38 20.61 73.35 -20.36
CA GLU A 38 19.64 72.47 -21.00
C GLU A 38 20.43 71.35 -21.66
N ALA A 39 20.66 70.26 -20.92
CA ALA A 39 21.08 69.00 -21.49
C ALA A 39 20.04 68.66 -22.56
N GLY A 40 20.43 68.76 -23.84
CA GLY A 40 19.58 68.44 -24.98
C GLY A 40 18.88 67.09 -24.80
N PRO A 41 17.75 66.84 -25.48
CA PRO A 41 16.90 65.70 -25.22
C PRO A 41 17.75 64.43 -25.18
N ARG A 42 17.95 63.86 -23.98
CA ARG A 42 18.70 62.62 -23.80
C ARG A 42 17.99 61.56 -24.62
N LEU A 43 18.55 61.24 -25.79
CA LEU A 43 18.01 60.21 -26.65
C LEU A 43 18.04 58.90 -25.87
N ASP A 44 16.88 58.30 -25.73
CA ASP A 44 16.71 57.08 -24.96
C ASP A 44 17.28 55.90 -25.74
N ILE A 45 18.44 55.42 -25.31
CA ILE A 45 19.13 54.26 -25.92
C ILE A 45 18.72 52.95 -25.21
N SER A 46 17.93 53.02 -24.13
CA SER A 46 17.64 51.85 -23.28
C SER A 46 16.70 50.84 -23.92
N GLY A 47 15.93 51.25 -24.93
CA GLY A 47 14.86 50.43 -25.52
C GLY A 47 13.73 50.07 -24.55
N LEU A 48 13.74 50.61 -23.32
CA LEU A 48 12.76 50.34 -22.30
C LEU A 48 11.51 51.20 -22.50
N LYS A 49 10.33 50.59 -22.31
CA LYS A 49 9.08 51.34 -22.30
C LYS A 49 9.12 52.44 -21.25
N PRO A 50 8.42 53.59 -21.46
CA PRO A 50 8.37 54.68 -20.49
C PRO A 50 8.07 54.22 -19.05
N ARG A 51 7.11 53.30 -18.88
CA ARG A 51 6.78 52.67 -17.59
C ARG A 51 7.97 51.95 -16.93
N HIS A 52 8.74 51.18 -17.70
CA HIS A 52 9.88 50.42 -17.18
C HIS A 52 11.04 51.33 -16.78
N ARG A 53 11.20 52.49 -17.43
CA ARG A 53 12.18 53.50 -17.03
C ARG A 53 11.86 54.11 -15.67
N VAL A 54 10.59 54.40 -15.42
CA VAL A 54 10.13 54.92 -14.13
C VAL A 54 10.38 53.89 -13.02
N ILE A 55 10.10 52.61 -13.28
CA ILE A 55 10.38 51.52 -12.33
C ILE A 55 11.88 51.39 -12.06
N ALA A 56 12.72 51.41 -13.10
CA ALA A 56 14.17 51.32 -12.97
C ALA A 56 14.77 52.50 -12.19
N ALA A 57 14.16 53.68 -12.31
CA ALA A 57 14.53 54.86 -11.53
C ALA A 57 13.99 54.84 -10.08
N GLY A 58 13.27 53.79 -9.66
CA GLY A 58 12.62 53.70 -8.35
C GLY A 58 11.40 54.63 -8.21
N GLY A 59 10.94 55.20 -9.31
CA GLY A 59 9.74 56.03 -9.38
C GLY A 59 8.47 55.20 -9.39
N MET A 60 7.33 55.87 -9.21
CA MET A 60 6.03 55.23 -9.25
C MET A 60 5.51 55.14 -10.70
N PRO A 61 5.32 53.93 -11.26
CA PRO A 61 4.79 53.79 -12.60
C PRO A 61 3.35 54.30 -12.67
N PRO A 62 2.93 54.94 -13.78
CA PRO A 62 1.53 55.35 -13.97
C PRO A 62 0.61 54.13 -14.06
N LEU A 63 -0.69 54.33 -13.78
CA LEU A 63 -1.73 53.31 -13.89
C LEU A 63 -2.15 53.20 -15.36
N GLU A 64 -1.66 52.16 -16.04
CA GLU A 64 -1.94 51.91 -17.47
C GLU A 64 -2.97 50.80 -17.65
N PHE A 65 -3.01 49.81 -16.75
CA PHE A 65 -3.83 48.61 -16.90
C PHE A 65 -5.01 48.56 -15.93
N GLU A 66 -6.12 47.94 -16.34
CA GLU A 66 -7.33 47.82 -15.52
C GLU A 66 -7.11 47.02 -14.24
N TRP A 67 -6.24 46.01 -14.26
CA TRP A 67 -5.92 45.23 -13.07
C TRP A 67 -5.18 46.05 -12.00
N GLU A 68 -4.43 47.10 -12.37
CA GLU A 68 -3.76 47.99 -11.42
C GLU A 68 -4.75 48.85 -10.63
N ARG A 69 -5.99 48.98 -11.12
CA ARG A 69 -7.09 49.68 -10.46
C ARG A 69 -7.86 48.79 -9.48
N LYS A 70 -7.62 47.48 -9.50
CA LYS A 70 -8.25 46.55 -8.57
C LYS A 70 -7.68 46.74 -7.16
N ARG A 71 -8.51 46.43 -6.15
CA ARG A 71 -8.18 46.54 -4.72
C ARG A 71 -6.82 45.92 -4.36
N ASN A 72 -6.53 44.72 -4.83
CA ASN A 72 -5.29 44.01 -4.52
C ASN A 72 -4.04 44.74 -5.03
N ALA A 73 -4.06 45.21 -6.29
CA ALA A 73 -2.94 45.95 -6.87
C ALA A 73 -2.76 47.33 -6.21
N GLN A 74 -3.85 47.96 -5.80
CA GLN A 74 -3.82 49.20 -5.02
C GLN A 74 -3.20 48.98 -3.62
N ARG A 75 -3.55 47.88 -2.93
CA ARG A 75 -2.94 47.49 -1.65
C ARG A 75 -1.42 47.27 -1.79
N GLU A 76 -1.01 46.55 -2.83
CA GLU A 76 0.41 46.32 -3.13
C GLU A 76 1.17 47.61 -3.47
N ARG A 77 0.54 48.50 -4.25
CA ARG A 77 1.08 49.82 -4.59
C ARG A 77 1.21 50.70 -3.34
N PHE A 78 0.26 50.64 -2.42
CA PHE A 78 0.37 51.32 -1.13
C PHE A 78 1.48 50.70 -0.27
N GLY A 79 1.65 49.38 -0.27
CA GLY A 79 2.75 48.71 0.45
C GLY A 79 4.15 49.07 -0.08
N THR A 80 4.29 49.27 -1.39
CA THR A 80 5.57 49.59 -2.04
C THR A 80 5.93 51.07 -1.96
N TYR A 81 4.96 51.97 -2.14
CA TYR A 81 5.22 53.42 -2.22
C TYR A 81 4.67 54.24 -1.05
N GLY A 82 3.92 53.61 -0.13
CA GLY A 82 3.31 54.27 1.02
C GLY A 82 2.33 55.37 0.63
N LEU A 83 2.29 56.44 1.43
CA LEU A 83 1.41 57.60 1.22
C LEU A 83 1.65 58.35 -0.10
N LYS A 84 2.82 58.17 -0.73
CA LYS A 84 3.11 58.75 -2.04
C LYS A 84 2.21 58.19 -3.15
N SER A 85 1.59 57.03 -2.91
CA SER A 85 0.63 56.41 -3.84
C SER A 85 -0.70 57.13 -3.93
N GLY A 86 -1.03 58.01 -2.98
CA GLY A 86 -2.32 58.70 -2.95
C GLY A 86 -3.52 57.75 -2.70
N ILE A 87 -3.25 56.54 -2.20
CA ILE A 87 -4.29 55.54 -1.87
C ILE A 87 -4.67 55.70 -0.40
N ASP A 88 -5.97 55.73 -0.13
CA ASP A 88 -6.50 55.80 1.23
C ASP A 88 -6.19 54.51 2.03
N PRO A 89 -5.60 54.61 3.24
CA PRO A 89 -5.24 53.44 4.04
C PRO A 89 -6.43 52.54 4.44
N SER A 90 -7.66 53.05 4.42
CA SER A 90 -8.87 52.29 4.71
C SER A 90 -9.11 51.16 3.72
N LEU A 91 -8.69 51.33 2.46
CA LEU A 91 -8.81 50.32 1.42
C LEU A 91 -7.99 49.04 1.72
N CYS A 92 -6.93 49.17 2.53
CA CYS A 92 -6.07 48.06 2.91
C CYS A 92 -6.71 47.11 3.91
N TRP A 93 -7.79 47.53 4.58
CA TRP A 93 -8.52 46.68 5.50
C TRP A 93 -9.55 45.82 4.76
N PRO A 94 -9.80 44.59 5.22
CA PRO A 94 -10.90 43.77 4.72
C PRO A 94 -12.24 44.48 4.90
N THR A 95 -13.13 44.22 3.95
CA THR A 95 -14.53 44.67 4.04
C THR A 95 -15.32 43.76 4.98
N VAL A 96 -16.47 44.24 5.49
CA VAL A 96 -17.33 43.44 6.39
C VAL A 96 -17.79 42.16 5.71
N GLU A 97 -18.13 42.22 4.41
CA GLU A 97 -18.51 41.07 3.60
C GLU A 97 -17.37 40.03 3.51
N GLU A 98 -16.13 40.46 3.26
CA GLU A 98 -14.97 39.56 3.23
C GLU A 98 -14.74 38.88 4.61
N ILE A 99 -14.97 39.60 5.71
CA ILE A 99 -14.84 39.03 7.07
C ILE A 99 -15.93 37.98 7.31
N GLU A 100 -17.17 38.26 6.91
CA GLU A 100 -18.29 37.31 7.02
C GLU A 100 -18.05 36.06 6.16
N GLU A 101 -17.51 36.23 4.95
CA GLU A 101 -17.09 35.11 4.09
C GLU A 101 -15.99 34.27 4.74
N GLU A 102 -14.94 34.90 5.29
CA GLU A 102 -13.86 34.19 6.01
C GLU A 102 -14.38 33.42 7.24
N GLN A 103 -15.30 34.02 7.99
CA GLN A 103 -15.96 33.37 9.12
C GLN A 103 -16.86 32.21 8.67
N ALA A 104 -17.58 32.37 7.56
CA ALA A 104 -18.42 31.32 6.97
C ALA A 104 -17.61 30.14 6.43
N VAL A 105 -16.41 30.39 5.88
CA VAL A 105 -15.47 29.34 5.46
C VAL A 105 -15.07 28.46 6.66
N GLY A 106 -15.08 29.00 7.88
CA GLY A 106 -14.93 28.21 9.10
C GLY A 106 -13.59 27.49 9.21
N LEU A 107 -12.54 28.03 8.58
CA LEU A 107 -11.21 27.41 8.54
C LEU A 107 -10.61 27.25 9.95
N TYR A 108 -10.94 28.18 10.84
CA TYR A 108 -10.50 28.17 12.22
C TYR A 108 -11.65 27.80 13.17
N ARG A 109 -11.35 26.95 14.16
CA ARG A 109 -12.27 26.55 15.22
C ARG A 109 -11.79 27.07 16.56
N GLU A 110 -12.73 27.32 17.47
CA GLU A 110 -12.41 27.73 18.83
C GLU A 110 -11.61 26.65 19.56
N TYR A 111 -10.46 27.03 20.12
CA TYR A 111 -9.54 26.11 20.78
C TYR A 111 -10.21 25.26 21.87
N GLU A 112 -11.09 25.86 22.68
CA GLU A 112 -11.78 25.17 23.77
C GLU A 112 -12.72 24.06 23.28
N THR A 113 -13.34 24.24 22.12
CA THR A 113 -14.21 23.22 21.51
C THR A 113 -13.39 22.02 21.07
N CYS A 114 -12.29 22.26 20.35
CA CYS A 114 -11.36 21.23 19.91
C CYS A 114 -10.78 20.44 21.09
N VAL A 115 -10.40 21.12 22.18
CA VAL A 115 -9.89 20.46 23.38
C VAL A 115 -10.94 19.56 24.03
N ARG A 116 -12.20 20.00 24.10
CA ARG A 116 -13.30 19.18 24.63
C ARG A 116 -13.54 17.93 23.76
N GLU A 117 -13.61 18.10 22.45
CA GLU A 117 -13.75 16.99 21.50
C GLU A 117 -12.61 15.99 21.63
N MET A 118 -11.37 16.47 21.71
CA MET A 118 -10.19 15.62 21.89
C MET A 118 -10.22 14.83 23.20
N LYS A 119 -10.67 15.43 24.31
CA LYS A 119 -10.84 14.74 25.58
C LYS A 119 -11.89 13.62 25.49
N VAL A 120 -13.03 13.88 24.85
CA VAL A 120 -14.08 12.88 24.62
C VAL A 120 -13.58 11.74 23.74
N LEU A 121 -12.85 12.06 22.66
CA LEU A 121 -12.24 11.06 21.79
C LEU A 121 -11.22 10.19 22.53
N LYS A 122 -10.41 10.79 23.40
CA LYS A 122 -9.44 10.06 24.23
C LYS A 122 -10.14 9.08 25.18
N GLN A 123 -11.14 9.56 25.91
CA GLN A 123 -11.95 8.72 26.81
C GLN A 123 -12.63 7.57 26.06
N LYS A 124 -13.16 7.83 24.85
CA LYS A 124 -13.78 6.80 24.02
C LYS A 124 -12.76 5.74 23.56
N LYS A 125 -11.51 6.12 23.28
CA LYS A 125 -10.43 5.18 22.95
C LYS A 125 -10.05 4.33 24.16
N GLU A 126 -9.81 4.98 25.31
CA GLU A 126 -9.49 4.29 26.57
C GLU A 126 -10.59 3.30 26.97
N ALA A 127 -11.87 3.68 26.82
CA ALA A 127 -13.00 2.79 27.08
C ALA A 127 -13.04 1.58 26.13
N LYS A 128 -12.71 1.76 24.85
CA LYS A 128 -12.62 0.65 23.87
C LYS A 128 -11.47 -0.29 24.20
N GLU A 129 -10.31 0.25 24.58
CA GLU A 129 -9.14 -0.54 24.98
C GLU A 129 -9.44 -1.33 26.25
N ALA A 130 -10.03 -0.70 27.27
CA ALA A 130 -10.46 -1.38 28.49
C ALA A 130 -11.48 -2.49 28.21
N ALA A 131 -12.47 -2.25 27.33
CA ALA A 131 -13.44 -3.26 26.93
C ALA A 131 -12.78 -4.46 26.24
N ARG A 132 -11.81 -4.21 25.33
CA ARG A 132 -11.03 -5.26 24.66
C ARG A 132 -10.20 -6.07 25.65
N ILE A 133 -9.55 -5.42 26.61
CA ILE A 133 -8.75 -6.09 27.65
C ILE A 133 -9.66 -6.98 28.50
N ALA A 134 -10.81 -6.48 28.94
CA ALA A 134 -11.77 -7.26 29.72
C ALA A 134 -12.32 -8.48 28.95
N GLU A 135 -12.45 -8.39 27.61
CA GLU A 135 -12.82 -9.54 26.78
C GLU A 135 -11.68 -10.56 26.68
N LEU A 136 -10.44 -10.10 26.49
CA LEU A 136 -9.26 -10.96 26.46
C LEU A 136 -9.08 -11.70 27.79
N GLU A 137 -9.31 -11.04 28.92
CA GLU A 137 -9.26 -11.66 30.25
C GLU A 137 -10.28 -12.80 30.38
N LYS A 138 -11.54 -12.56 29.98
CA LYS A 138 -12.58 -13.62 29.96
C LYS A 138 -12.23 -14.78 29.03
N ASN A 139 -11.58 -14.50 27.91
CA ASN A 139 -11.14 -15.53 26.98
C ASN A 139 -9.94 -16.32 27.53
N LEU A 140 -9.03 -15.64 28.24
CA LEU A 140 -7.88 -16.24 28.90
C LEU A 140 -8.31 -17.18 30.03
N GLU A 141 -9.32 -16.79 30.81
CA GLU A 141 -9.92 -17.65 31.84
C GLU A 141 -10.50 -18.96 31.26
N LYS A 142 -11.09 -18.88 30.05
CA LYS A 142 -11.66 -20.05 29.35
C LYS A 142 -10.63 -20.87 28.57
N TYR A 143 -9.46 -20.28 28.28
CA TYR A 143 -8.40 -20.91 27.49
C TYR A 143 -7.94 -22.28 28.01
N PRO A 144 -7.67 -22.50 29.32
CA PRO A 144 -7.19 -23.81 29.79
C PRO A 144 -8.22 -24.94 29.55
N GLU A 145 -9.51 -24.65 29.69
CA GLU A 145 -10.55 -25.65 29.42
C GLU A 145 -10.64 -26.00 27.93
N VAL A 146 -10.49 -25.00 27.06
CA VAL A 146 -10.49 -25.20 25.61
C VAL A 146 -9.25 -25.99 25.19
N LEU A 147 -8.08 -25.67 25.75
CA LEU A 147 -6.84 -26.40 25.50
C LEU A 147 -6.97 -27.87 25.90
N ALA A 148 -7.48 -28.16 27.10
CA ALA A 148 -7.69 -29.53 27.56
C ALA A 148 -8.65 -30.32 26.64
N LYS A 149 -9.72 -29.68 26.15
CA LYS A 149 -10.63 -30.30 25.17
C LYS A 149 -9.95 -30.60 23.84
N TYR A 150 -9.10 -29.68 23.37
CA TYR A 150 -8.34 -29.85 22.13
C TYR A 150 -7.31 -30.97 22.23
N GLU A 151 -6.53 -31.00 23.31
CA GLU A 151 -5.56 -32.07 23.59
C GLU A 151 -6.25 -33.44 23.71
N ALA A 152 -7.38 -33.52 24.40
CA ALA A 152 -8.17 -34.74 24.46
C ALA A 152 -8.68 -35.19 23.08
N SER A 153 -9.06 -34.25 22.22
CA SER A 153 -9.46 -34.54 20.83
C SER A 153 -8.30 -35.04 19.99
N GLN A 154 -7.09 -34.48 20.15
CA GLN A 154 -5.89 -34.95 19.47
C GLN A 154 -5.54 -36.38 19.89
N ILE A 155 -5.51 -36.66 21.19
CA ILE A 155 -5.25 -38.01 21.72
C ILE A 155 -6.29 -39.01 21.20
N LYS A 156 -7.57 -38.61 21.12
CA LYS A 156 -8.62 -39.47 20.57
C LYS A 156 -8.41 -39.73 19.08
N ALA A 157 -8.07 -38.70 18.30
CA ALA A 157 -7.81 -38.84 16.87
C ALA A 157 -6.57 -39.72 16.61
N GLU A 158 -5.51 -39.61 17.42
CA GLU A 158 -4.33 -40.48 17.36
C GLU A 158 -4.70 -41.93 17.65
N LYS A 159 -5.42 -42.21 18.74
CA LYS A 159 -5.89 -43.56 19.07
C LYS A 159 -6.77 -44.14 17.96
N GLU A 160 -7.70 -43.36 17.41
CA GLU A 160 -8.54 -43.82 16.30
C GLU A 160 -7.75 -44.08 15.00
N ARG A 161 -6.62 -43.39 14.77
CA ARG A 161 -5.71 -43.68 13.65
C ARG A 161 -4.92 -44.97 13.92
N ASP A 162 -4.36 -45.12 15.11
CA ASP A 162 -3.60 -46.31 15.51
C ASP A 162 -4.50 -47.55 15.47
N GLU A 163 -5.75 -47.45 15.95
CA GLU A 163 -6.75 -48.51 15.86
C GLU A 163 -7.08 -48.89 14.41
N LYS A 164 -7.19 -47.90 13.51
CA LYS A 164 -7.41 -48.15 12.07
C LYS A 164 -6.19 -48.80 11.41
N GLU A 165 -4.99 -48.42 11.79
CA GLU A 165 -3.74 -49.01 11.30
C GLU A 165 -3.61 -50.46 11.78
N ILE A 166 -3.80 -50.72 13.07
CA ILE A 166 -3.82 -52.08 13.64
C ILE A 166 -4.92 -52.92 12.99
N ALA A 167 -6.12 -52.37 12.78
CA ALA A 167 -7.20 -53.09 12.10
C ALA A 167 -6.85 -53.42 10.64
N LEU A 168 -6.19 -52.50 9.94
CA LEU A 168 -5.71 -52.72 8.57
C LEU A 168 -4.62 -53.80 8.54
N GLU A 169 -3.65 -53.75 9.44
CA GLU A 169 -2.58 -54.75 9.56
C GLU A 169 -3.12 -56.15 9.87
N ASN A 170 -4.05 -56.26 10.81
CA ASN A 170 -4.70 -57.53 11.12
C ASN A 170 -5.45 -58.08 9.89
N ARG A 171 -6.12 -57.21 9.13
CA ARG A 171 -6.81 -57.58 7.89
C ARG A 171 -5.83 -58.07 6.81
N ILE A 172 -4.67 -57.43 6.67
CA ILE A 172 -3.61 -57.85 5.76
C ILE A 172 -3.08 -59.23 6.17
N ARG A 173 -2.78 -59.41 7.46
CA ARG A 173 -2.25 -60.68 8.00
C ARG A 173 -3.23 -61.82 7.78
N GLU A 174 -4.51 -61.60 8.04
CA GLU A 174 -5.56 -62.59 7.80
C GLU A 174 -5.69 -63.02 6.33
N ILE A 175 -5.51 -62.08 5.38
CA ILE A 175 -5.54 -62.36 3.95
C ILE A 175 -4.25 -63.09 3.55
N GLN A 176 -3.10 -62.68 4.09
CA GLN A 176 -1.81 -63.35 3.89
C GLN A 176 -1.83 -64.80 4.39
N GLU A 177 -2.41 -65.07 5.56
CA GLU A 177 -2.55 -66.42 6.10
C GLU A 177 -3.43 -67.31 5.22
N TYR A 178 -4.47 -66.74 4.60
CA TYR A 178 -5.38 -67.49 3.73
C TYR A 178 -4.82 -67.72 2.31
N PHE A 179 -4.17 -66.72 1.70
CA PHE A 179 -3.64 -66.83 0.32
C PHE A 179 -2.17 -67.26 0.23
N GLY A 180 -1.39 -67.14 1.31
CA GLY A 180 0.02 -67.59 1.37
C GLY A 180 1.06 -66.64 0.80
N TYR A 181 0.65 -65.48 0.24
CA TYR A 181 1.54 -64.48 -0.36
C TYR A 181 1.24 -63.08 0.19
N TRP A 182 2.28 -62.24 0.25
CA TRP A 182 2.14 -60.85 0.72
C TRP A 182 1.46 -59.99 -0.37
N MET A 183 0.40 -59.27 0.00
CA MET A 183 -0.40 -58.47 -0.91
C MET A 183 -0.62 -57.05 -0.38
N ASP A 184 -0.54 -56.07 -1.28
CA ASP A 184 -0.75 -54.66 -0.96
C ASP A 184 -2.24 -54.32 -0.73
N PRO A 185 -2.61 -53.56 0.33
CA PRO A 185 -4.00 -53.16 0.60
C PRO A 185 -4.65 -52.27 -0.46
N LYS A 186 -3.84 -51.67 -1.33
CA LYS A 186 -4.28 -50.69 -2.34
C LYS A 186 -4.45 -51.32 -3.72
N ASP A 187 -4.19 -52.61 -3.85
CA ASP A 187 -4.42 -53.37 -5.07
C ASP A 187 -5.92 -53.69 -5.21
N PRO A 188 -6.58 -53.41 -6.34
CA PRO A 188 -7.98 -53.77 -6.58
C PRO A 188 -8.26 -55.28 -6.40
N ARG A 189 -7.24 -56.14 -6.54
CA ARG A 189 -7.33 -57.58 -6.26
C ARG A 189 -7.59 -57.88 -4.79
N PHE A 190 -7.12 -57.03 -3.86
CA PHE A 190 -7.31 -57.19 -2.42
C PHE A 190 -8.81 -57.22 -2.05
N GLU A 191 -9.61 -56.35 -2.68
CA GLU A 191 -11.05 -56.27 -2.45
C GLU A 191 -11.79 -57.50 -3.00
N VAL A 192 -11.42 -57.97 -4.19
CA VAL A 192 -11.98 -59.20 -4.79
C VAL A 192 -11.68 -60.41 -3.92
N MET A 193 -10.44 -60.53 -3.43
CA MET A 193 -10.00 -61.64 -2.59
C MET A 193 -10.65 -61.63 -1.20
N LEU A 194 -10.85 -60.45 -0.62
CA LEU A 194 -11.62 -60.28 0.61
C LEU A 194 -13.08 -60.75 0.42
N GLN A 195 -13.73 -60.38 -0.69
CA GLN A 195 -15.08 -60.84 -1.00
C GLN A 195 -15.13 -62.37 -1.17
N GLN A 196 -14.11 -62.97 -1.79
CA GLN A 196 -13.98 -64.42 -1.90
C GLN A 196 -13.86 -65.08 -0.52
N LYS A 197 -13.01 -64.55 0.37
CA LYS A 197 -12.90 -65.03 1.76
C LYS A 197 -14.20 -64.87 2.53
N GLU A 198 -14.89 -63.73 2.43
CA GLU A 198 -16.17 -63.55 3.11
C GLU A 198 -17.25 -64.50 2.59
N GLN A 199 -17.29 -64.73 1.27
CA GLN A 199 -18.18 -65.70 0.66
C GLN A 199 -17.83 -67.12 1.11
N GLU A 200 -16.55 -67.45 1.20
CA GLU A 200 -16.10 -68.73 1.72
C GLU A 200 -16.34 -68.89 3.20
N GLU A 201 -16.15 -67.88 4.04
CA GLU A 201 -16.53 -67.94 5.45
C GLU A 201 -18.03 -68.02 5.62
N LYS A 202 -18.83 -67.37 4.78
CA LYS A 202 -20.29 -67.52 4.78
C LYS A 202 -20.66 -68.94 4.33
N LYS A 203 -20.01 -69.45 3.29
CA LYS A 203 -20.16 -70.84 2.81
C LYS A 203 -19.65 -71.84 3.84
N VAL A 204 -18.57 -71.56 4.57
CA VAL A 204 -17.94 -72.39 5.61
C VAL A 204 -18.70 -72.25 6.91
N LYS A 205 -19.32 -71.12 7.25
CA LYS A 205 -20.27 -71.02 8.38
C LYS A 205 -21.55 -71.78 8.06
N PHE A 206 -21.97 -71.76 6.80
CA PHE A 206 -23.08 -72.56 6.27
C PHE A 206 -22.72 -74.07 6.21
N LEU A 207 -21.52 -74.42 5.74
CA LEU A 207 -20.96 -75.78 5.63
C LEU A 207 -20.40 -76.29 6.97
N ARG A 208 -20.09 -75.46 7.95
CA ARG A 208 -19.73 -75.86 9.33
C ARG A 208 -20.97 -76.22 10.14
N GLY A 209 -22.16 -75.92 9.61
CA GLY A 209 -23.40 -76.63 9.95
C GLY A 209 -23.54 -78.02 9.29
N MET A 210 -22.61 -78.40 8.40
CA MET A 210 -22.59 -79.62 7.56
C MET A 210 -21.13 -80.13 7.35
N THR A 211 -20.43 -80.42 8.45
CA THR A 211 -19.15 -81.17 8.59
C THR A 211 -18.27 -81.51 7.36
N ASP A 212 -16.99 -81.13 7.49
CA ASP A 212 -15.74 -81.90 7.25
C ASP A 212 -15.13 -82.20 5.85
N VAL A 213 -13.84 -81.80 5.74
CA VAL A 213 -12.66 -82.51 5.16
C VAL A 213 -12.20 -82.26 3.69
N THR A 214 -10.89 -81.98 3.60
CA THR A 214 -9.85 -82.24 2.55
C THR A 214 -9.39 -81.19 1.51
N MET A 215 -8.06 -81.21 1.36
CA MET A 215 -7.08 -80.28 0.76
C MET A 215 -6.98 -80.27 -0.78
N SER A 216 -6.37 -79.23 -1.37
CA SER A 216 -5.10 -79.31 -2.15
C SER A 216 -4.70 -77.98 -2.82
N GLN A 217 -3.42 -77.90 -3.19
CA GLN A 217 -2.55 -76.74 -3.36
C GLN A 217 -2.41 -76.20 -4.81
N VAL A 218 -1.75 -75.03 -4.95
CA VAL A 218 -0.59 -74.69 -5.84
C VAL A 218 -0.74 -73.36 -6.63
N GLU A 219 0.26 -72.49 -6.45
CA GLU A 219 0.60 -71.23 -7.17
C GLU A 219 1.71 -71.50 -8.24
N PRO A 220 2.11 -70.60 -9.20
CA PRO A 220 2.93 -69.43 -8.84
C PRO A 220 3.02 -68.18 -9.79
N ALA A 221 3.53 -67.07 -9.22
CA ALA A 221 4.61 -66.15 -9.70
C ALA A 221 4.40 -64.96 -10.70
N ALA A 222 4.71 -63.75 -10.16
CA ALA A 222 5.76 -62.75 -10.55
C ALA A 222 5.51 -61.51 -11.49
N VAL A 223 5.44 -60.30 -10.85
CA VAL A 223 6.12 -58.93 -10.99
C VAL A 223 6.78 -58.45 -12.33
N PRO A 224 7.02 -57.13 -12.62
CA PRO A 224 7.17 -55.96 -11.73
C PRO A 224 6.69 -54.53 -12.16
N CYS A 225 6.87 -53.60 -11.21
CA CYS A 225 6.55 -52.17 -11.06
C CYS A 225 7.43 -51.17 -11.86
N SER A 226 6.95 -49.92 -12.06
CA SER A 226 7.80 -48.74 -12.33
C SER A 226 7.22 -47.43 -11.78
N THR A 227 8.03 -46.72 -10.99
CA THR A 227 7.79 -45.39 -10.42
C THR A 227 8.14 -44.28 -11.42
N LYS A 228 7.36 -43.19 -11.48
CA LYS A 228 7.70 -41.97 -12.24
C LYS A 228 7.78 -40.74 -11.34
N LYS A 229 8.88 -39.99 -11.48
CA LYS A 229 9.05 -38.59 -11.03
C LYS A 229 8.12 -37.66 -11.83
N PRO A 230 7.65 -36.54 -11.25
CA PRO A 230 6.84 -35.57 -11.99
C PRO A 230 7.72 -34.77 -12.95
N ALA A 231 7.24 -34.62 -14.17
CA ALA A 231 7.80 -33.77 -15.22
C ALA A 231 7.33 -32.32 -15.03
N VAL A 232 8.21 -31.36 -15.27
CA VAL A 232 7.87 -29.93 -15.27
C VAL A 232 7.16 -29.62 -16.59
N PRO A 233 5.92 -29.10 -16.59
CA PRO A 233 5.23 -28.72 -17.82
C PRO A 233 5.91 -27.49 -18.43
N SER A 234 6.21 -27.52 -19.73
CA SER A 234 6.62 -26.34 -20.48
C SER A 234 5.40 -25.42 -20.65
N VAL A 235 5.42 -24.26 -20.00
CA VAL A 235 4.35 -23.25 -20.07
C VAL A 235 4.78 -22.14 -21.03
N GLU A 236 3.94 -21.83 -22.02
CA GLU A 236 4.15 -20.68 -22.91
C GLU A 236 3.54 -19.43 -22.27
N CYS A 237 4.26 -18.30 -22.28
CA CYS A 237 3.85 -17.08 -21.59
C CYS A 237 3.75 -15.89 -22.56
N SER A 238 2.60 -15.21 -22.57
CA SER A 238 2.40 -13.94 -23.29
C SER A 238 2.34 -12.78 -22.31
N LEU A 239 2.99 -11.67 -22.64
CA LEU A 239 3.02 -10.46 -21.81
C LEU A 239 2.35 -9.29 -22.53
N HIS A 240 1.26 -8.77 -21.96
CA HIS A 240 0.57 -7.62 -22.52
C HIS A 240 1.40 -6.33 -22.30
N PRO A 241 1.51 -5.42 -23.29
CA PRO A 241 2.31 -4.21 -23.17
C PRO A 241 1.94 -3.31 -21.98
N LEU A 242 0.67 -3.36 -21.56
CA LEU A 242 0.18 -2.63 -20.38
C LEU A 242 0.96 -3.00 -19.11
N VAL A 243 1.31 -4.27 -18.93
CA VAL A 243 2.06 -4.73 -17.75
C VAL A 243 3.45 -4.08 -17.73
N ILE A 244 4.14 -4.06 -18.86
CA ILE A 244 5.47 -3.44 -19.00
C ILE A 244 5.39 -1.95 -18.71
N ILE A 245 4.38 -1.27 -19.26
CA ILE A 245 4.15 0.16 -19.04
C ILE A 245 3.92 0.42 -17.55
N ASN A 246 3.03 -0.33 -16.89
CA ASN A 246 2.74 -0.19 -15.47
C ASN A 246 3.98 -0.42 -14.59
N ILE A 247 4.81 -1.41 -14.91
CA ILE A 247 6.05 -1.67 -14.16
C ILE A 247 7.03 -0.50 -14.33
N SER A 248 7.22 -0.03 -15.56
CA SER A 248 8.11 1.10 -15.85
C SER A 248 7.63 2.39 -15.17
N GLU A 249 6.31 2.66 -15.22
CA GLU A 249 5.67 3.80 -14.60
C GLU A 249 5.79 3.76 -13.08
N HIS A 250 5.53 2.60 -12.46
CA HIS A 250 5.68 2.41 -11.01
C HIS A 250 7.12 2.69 -10.57
N TRP A 251 8.11 2.18 -11.31
CA TRP A 251 9.51 2.43 -11.01
C TRP A 251 9.89 3.91 -11.18
N THR A 252 9.51 4.54 -12.31
CA THR A 252 9.83 5.94 -12.57
C THR A 252 9.17 6.88 -11.54
N ARG A 253 7.93 6.59 -11.14
CA ARG A 253 7.21 7.35 -10.11
C ARG A 253 7.91 7.25 -8.76
N MET A 254 8.25 6.05 -8.32
CA MET A 254 8.93 5.85 -7.03
C MET A 254 10.31 6.51 -7.02
N ARG A 255 11.06 6.40 -8.13
CA ARG A 255 12.35 7.08 -8.29
C ARG A 255 12.23 8.61 -8.22
N ALA A 256 11.16 9.19 -8.76
CA ALA A 256 10.94 10.64 -8.72
C ALA A 256 10.53 11.14 -7.32
N GLN A 257 9.82 10.31 -6.54
CA GLN A 257 9.39 10.65 -5.18
C GLN A 257 10.51 10.52 -4.14
N SER A 258 11.44 9.59 -4.36
CA SER A 258 12.57 9.39 -3.47
C SER A 258 13.63 10.49 -3.65
N ARG A 259 13.88 11.26 -2.58
CA ARG A 259 14.96 12.28 -2.53
C ARG A 259 16.35 11.66 -2.59
N ASP A 260 16.49 10.41 -2.15
CA ASP A 260 17.73 9.65 -2.22
C ASP A 260 17.87 8.96 -3.57
N LYS A 261 19.06 9.10 -4.18
CA LYS A 261 19.42 8.50 -5.47
C LYS A 261 19.64 6.98 -5.40
N THR A 262 19.31 6.33 -4.29
CA THR A 262 19.38 4.87 -4.18
C THR A 262 18.31 4.26 -5.07
N ALA A 263 18.71 3.35 -5.95
CA ALA A 263 17.80 2.65 -6.85
C ALA A 263 16.82 1.81 -6.02
N GLN A 264 15.61 2.33 -5.80
CA GLN A 264 14.62 1.64 -5.01
C GLN A 264 13.96 0.55 -5.87
N LYS A 265 14.02 -0.68 -5.39
CA LYS A 265 13.31 -1.80 -6.01
C LYS A 265 11.81 -1.62 -5.79
N VAL A 266 11.05 -1.76 -6.86
CA VAL A 266 9.59 -1.79 -6.81
C VAL A 266 9.08 -3.21 -7.02
N PHE A 267 7.93 -3.49 -6.41
CA PHE A 267 7.30 -4.81 -6.42
C PHE A 267 5.82 -4.66 -6.73
N GLY A 268 5.24 -5.70 -7.32
CA GLY A 268 3.79 -5.74 -7.54
C GLY A 268 3.31 -7.11 -7.97
N ALA A 269 1.99 -7.27 -8.03
CA ALA A 269 1.36 -8.50 -8.50
C ALA A 269 0.98 -8.39 -9.98
N VAL A 270 1.00 -9.52 -10.67
CA VAL A 270 0.61 -9.67 -12.06
C VAL A 270 -0.65 -10.51 -12.13
N LEU A 271 -1.64 -9.98 -12.84
CA LEU A 271 -2.93 -10.57 -13.12
C LEU A 271 -2.97 -11.04 -14.57
N GLY A 272 -3.56 -12.21 -14.80
CA GLY A 272 -3.57 -12.82 -16.10
C GLY A 272 -4.67 -13.85 -16.27
N LYS A 273 -4.72 -14.41 -17.48
CA LYS A 273 -5.56 -15.53 -17.85
C LYS A 273 -4.69 -16.76 -17.97
N VAL A 274 -5.18 -17.88 -17.45
CA VAL A 274 -4.49 -19.18 -17.52
C VAL A 274 -5.34 -20.08 -18.42
N ASP A 275 -4.85 -20.30 -19.63
CA ASP A 275 -5.39 -21.29 -20.56
C ASP A 275 -4.55 -22.57 -20.48
N GLU A 276 -4.99 -23.65 -21.14
CA GLU A 276 -4.34 -24.97 -21.09
C GLU A 276 -2.89 -24.94 -21.60
N GLY A 277 -1.95 -24.65 -20.71
CA GLY A 277 -0.51 -24.53 -21.01
C GLY A 277 -0.05 -23.16 -21.51
N HIS A 278 -0.95 -22.17 -21.57
CA HIS A 278 -0.63 -20.81 -21.98
C HIS A 278 -1.04 -19.80 -20.91
N VAL A 279 -0.11 -18.92 -20.53
CA VAL A 279 -0.36 -17.89 -19.52
C VAL A 279 -0.28 -16.52 -20.16
N GLU A 280 -1.39 -15.78 -20.17
CA GLU A 280 -1.44 -14.40 -20.64
C GLU A 280 -1.42 -13.42 -19.45
N MET A 281 -0.33 -12.67 -19.30
CA MET A 281 -0.21 -11.61 -18.30
C MET A 281 -0.78 -10.31 -18.84
N VAL A 282 -1.98 -9.93 -18.37
CA VAL A 282 -2.77 -8.84 -18.95
C VAL A 282 -2.63 -7.53 -18.16
N ASN A 283 -2.65 -7.62 -16.83
CA ASN A 283 -2.68 -6.45 -15.95
C ASN A 283 -1.72 -6.63 -14.76
N SER A 284 -1.38 -5.54 -14.09
CA SER A 284 -0.51 -5.56 -12.91
C SER A 284 -0.85 -4.42 -11.96
N PHE A 285 -0.59 -4.62 -10.68
CA PHE A 285 -0.77 -3.58 -9.66
C PHE A 285 0.36 -3.57 -8.64
N GLU A 286 0.61 -2.38 -8.08
CA GLU A 286 1.69 -2.15 -7.12
C GLU A 286 1.45 -2.83 -5.77
N LEU A 287 2.53 -3.37 -5.19
CA LEU A 287 2.55 -3.90 -3.83
C LEU A 287 3.57 -3.14 -2.99
N ARG A 288 3.16 -2.75 -1.78
CA ARG A 288 4.06 -2.14 -0.81
C ARG A 288 4.76 -3.22 0.00
N MET A 289 6.09 -3.26 -0.10
CA MET A 289 6.93 -4.13 0.73
C MET A 289 7.24 -3.44 2.06
N PHE A 290 7.42 -4.25 3.09
CA PHE A 290 7.96 -3.83 4.37
C PHE A 290 9.13 -4.72 4.76
N MET A 291 10.10 -4.15 5.49
CA MET A 291 11.22 -4.89 6.05
C MET A 291 10.82 -5.41 7.43
N LEU A 292 10.88 -6.72 7.61
CA LEU A 292 10.65 -7.38 8.91
C LEU A 292 11.80 -8.36 9.15
N ASP A 293 12.53 -8.18 10.25
CA ASP A 293 13.69 -8.99 10.64
C ASP A 293 14.79 -9.12 9.56
N GLY A 294 14.97 -8.07 8.74
CA GLY A 294 15.96 -8.06 7.66
C GLY A 294 15.49 -8.70 6.35
N HIS A 295 14.26 -9.20 6.29
CA HIS A 295 13.67 -9.77 5.07
C HIS A 295 12.57 -8.88 4.50
N CYS A 296 12.50 -8.79 3.16
CA CYS A 296 11.38 -8.16 2.45
C CYS A 296 10.12 -9.04 2.54
N ARG A 297 9.02 -8.46 3.02
CA ARG A 297 7.70 -9.10 3.11
C ARG A 297 6.63 -8.19 2.52
N PHE A 298 5.54 -8.78 2.04
CA PHE A 298 4.37 -8.06 1.54
C PHE A 298 3.16 -8.27 2.44
N ASN A 299 2.22 -7.33 2.41
CA ASN A 299 1.00 -7.44 3.21
C ASN A 299 0.01 -8.38 2.48
N GLU A 300 -0.10 -9.62 2.97
CA GLU A 300 -1.00 -10.63 2.42
C GLU A 300 -2.47 -10.21 2.46
N GLU A 301 -2.88 -9.48 3.50
CA GLU A 301 -4.26 -8.98 3.62
C GLU A 301 -4.55 -7.91 2.56
N PHE A 302 -3.59 -7.01 2.30
CA PHE A 302 -3.69 -6.04 1.22
C PHE A 302 -3.74 -6.72 -0.16
N LEU A 303 -2.91 -7.75 -0.38
CA LEU A 303 -2.95 -8.53 -1.61
C LEU A 303 -4.33 -9.16 -1.81
N ARG A 304 -4.87 -9.86 -0.81
CA ARG A 304 -6.20 -10.48 -0.87
C ARG A 304 -7.31 -9.46 -1.12
N GLN A 305 -7.27 -8.31 -0.44
CA GLN A 305 -8.25 -7.25 -0.64
C GLN A 305 -8.21 -6.71 -2.08
N ARG A 306 -7.01 -6.45 -2.62
CA ARG A 306 -6.85 -5.99 -4.00
C ARG A 306 -7.31 -7.04 -5.02
N LEU A 307 -6.98 -8.31 -4.81
CA LEU A 307 -7.45 -9.40 -5.66
C LEU A 307 -8.98 -9.50 -5.67
N SER A 308 -9.63 -9.34 -4.51
CA SER A 308 -11.11 -9.34 -4.42
C SER A 308 -11.72 -8.18 -5.24
N GLN A 309 -11.15 -6.97 -5.14
CA GLN A 309 -11.61 -5.81 -5.91
C GLN A 309 -11.45 -6.02 -7.41
N TYR A 310 -10.32 -6.59 -7.84
CA TYR A 310 -10.11 -6.89 -9.25
C TYR A 310 -11.05 -7.98 -9.75
N LYS A 311 -11.35 -9.00 -8.92
CA LYS A 311 -12.29 -10.06 -9.26
C LYS A 311 -13.74 -9.57 -9.42
N GLU A 312 -14.12 -8.51 -8.71
CA GLU A 312 -15.42 -7.84 -8.91
C GLU A 312 -15.54 -7.15 -10.27
N VAL A 313 -14.46 -6.53 -10.76
CA VAL A 313 -14.46 -5.77 -12.03
C VAL A 313 -14.09 -6.65 -13.24
N PHE A 314 -13.18 -7.59 -13.04
CA PHE A 314 -12.64 -8.50 -14.06
C PHE A 314 -12.62 -9.94 -13.52
N PRO A 315 -13.75 -10.66 -13.57
CA PRO A 315 -13.86 -12.02 -13.02
C PRO A 315 -12.98 -13.06 -13.73
N GLU A 316 -12.59 -12.79 -14.98
CA GLU A 316 -11.76 -13.68 -15.82
C GLU A 316 -10.26 -13.60 -15.49
N LEU A 317 -9.83 -12.61 -14.71
CA LEU A 317 -8.42 -12.42 -14.38
C LEU A 317 -8.10 -13.04 -13.01
N GLU A 318 -7.07 -13.87 -12.98
CA GLU A 318 -6.55 -14.47 -11.76
C GLU A 318 -5.13 -13.95 -11.45
N ALA A 319 -4.69 -14.15 -10.21
CA ALA A 319 -3.32 -13.82 -9.83
C ALA A 319 -2.38 -14.88 -10.39
N VAL A 320 -1.51 -14.50 -11.32
CA VAL A 320 -0.61 -15.46 -12.00
C VAL A 320 0.83 -15.30 -11.56
N GLY A 321 1.20 -14.13 -11.03
CA GLY A 321 2.58 -13.90 -10.64
C GLY A 321 2.80 -12.58 -9.95
N TRP A 322 4.07 -12.20 -9.89
CA TRP A 322 4.54 -10.95 -9.32
C TRP A 322 5.69 -10.40 -10.15
N TYR A 323 5.93 -9.11 -10.03
CA TYR A 323 7.02 -8.44 -10.71
C TYR A 323 7.95 -7.75 -9.73
N CYS A 324 9.21 -7.64 -10.12
CA CYS A 324 10.20 -6.83 -9.43
C CYS A 324 11.11 -6.08 -10.41
N THR A 325 11.73 -5.01 -9.92
CA THR A 325 12.79 -4.33 -10.66
C THR A 325 14.15 -4.61 -10.06
N GLY A 326 15.13 -4.99 -10.88
CA GLY A 326 16.48 -5.31 -10.45
C GLY A 326 17.39 -5.69 -11.61
N GLN A 327 18.62 -6.10 -11.29
CA GLN A 327 19.57 -6.68 -12.26
C GLN A 327 19.13 -8.10 -12.66
N ASP A 328 19.71 -8.67 -13.71
CA ASP A 328 19.27 -9.97 -14.23
C ASP A 328 19.55 -11.14 -13.26
N ASP A 329 20.52 -10.99 -12.36
CA ASP A 329 20.86 -11.99 -11.34
C ASP A 329 19.77 -12.13 -10.28
N LEU A 330 19.43 -13.38 -9.91
CA LEU A 330 18.46 -13.66 -8.85
C LEU A 330 19.08 -13.41 -7.47
N GLU A 331 18.45 -12.53 -6.71
CA GLU A 331 18.89 -12.23 -5.34
C GLU A 331 18.23 -13.17 -4.32
N GLN A 332 18.91 -13.36 -3.19
CA GLN A 332 18.41 -14.24 -2.12
C GLN A 332 17.04 -13.79 -1.58
N ASP A 333 16.79 -12.48 -1.54
CA ASP A 333 15.50 -11.91 -1.15
C ASP A 333 14.38 -12.25 -2.16
N GLU A 334 14.71 -12.36 -3.45
CA GLU A 334 13.75 -12.69 -4.52
C GLU A 334 13.35 -14.17 -4.45
N ILE A 335 14.29 -15.06 -4.08
CA ILE A 335 14.03 -16.48 -3.84
C ILE A 335 13.09 -16.65 -2.63
N LEU A 336 13.34 -15.90 -1.56
CA LEU A 336 12.46 -15.92 -0.38
C LEU A 336 11.06 -15.40 -0.72
N LEU A 337 10.96 -14.30 -1.47
CA LEU A 337 9.68 -13.77 -1.94
C LEU A 337 8.93 -14.75 -2.83
N GLN A 338 9.63 -15.44 -3.74
CA GLN A 338 9.04 -16.48 -4.59
C GLN A 338 8.40 -17.59 -3.74
N SER A 339 9.09 -18.04 -2.68
CA SER A 339 8.54 -19.04 -1.75
C SER A 339 7.31 -18.52 -0.99
N LEU A 340 7.27 -17.23 -0.65
CA LEU A 340 6.13 -16.61 0.02
C LEU A 340 4.92 -16.46 -0.91
N PHE A 341 5.14 -16.05 -2.16
CA PHE A 341 4.08 -16.00 -3.16
C PHE A 341 3.51 -17.39 -3.49
N ALA A 342 4.32 -18.44 -3.44
CA ALA A 342 3.86 -19.81 -3.66
C ALA A 342 2.91 -20.33 -2.56
N VAL A 343 2.84 -19.65 -1.41
CA VAL A 343 1.82 -19.91 -0.36
C VAL A 343 0.49 -19.23 -0.70
N ALA A 344 0.53 -18.11 -1.41
CA ALA A 344 -0.64 -17.29 -1.72
C ALA A 344 -1.25 -17.58 -3.11
N ILE A 345 -0.44 -18.03 -4.07
CA ILE A 345 -0.78 -18.23 -5.48
C ILE A 345 -0.26 -19.60 -5.91
N ASP A 346 -1.06 -20.35 -6.65
CA ASP A 346 -0.64 -21.62 -7.23
C ASP A 346 0.34 -21.37 -8.39
N SER A 347 1.60 -21.76 -8.20
CA SER A 347 2.69 -21.65 -9.20
C SER A 347 2.92 -20.21 -9.73
N PRO A 348 3.40 -19.28 -8.89
CA PRO A 348 3.55 -17.88 -9.27
C PRO A 348 4.71 -17.67 -10.26
N LEU A 349 4.46 -16.91 -11.33
CA LEU A 349 5.50 -16.46 -12.26
C LEU A 349 6.19 -15.19 -11.76
N LEU A 350 7.49 -15.07 -12.04
CA LEU A 350 8.29 -13.87 -11.74
C LEU A 350 8.57 -13.08 -13.02
N VAL A 351 8.13 -11.83 -13.07
CA VAL A 351 8.50 -10.86 -14.12
C VAL A 351 9.54 -9.90 -13.58
N LYS A 352 10.78 -10.01 -14.08
CA LYS A 352 11.87 -9.12 -13.68
C LYS A 352 12.14 -8.09 -14.77
N LEU A 353 12.07 -6.81 -14.42
CA LEU A 353 12.37 -5.71 -15.34
C LEU A 353 13.61 -4.96 -14.87
N ASN A 354 14.60 -4.82 -15.76
CA ASN A 354 15.79 -4.01 -15.51
C ASN A 354 15.61 -2.61 -16.13
N PRO A 355 15.41 -1.56 -15.33
CA PRO A 355 15.23 -0.19 -15.82
C PRO A 355 16.56 0.55 -16.04
N THR A 356 17.68 -0.03 -15.64
CA THR A 356 19.01 0.56 -15.83
C THR A 356 19.60 0.08 -17.15
N VAL A 357 19.86 1.01 -18.06
CA VAL A 357 20.46 0.70 -19.36
C VAL A 357 21.95 0.49 -19.18
N ASP A 358 22.41 -0.75 -19.26
CA ASP A 358 23.83 -1.02 -19.49
C ASP A 358 24.18 -0.55 -20.90
N SER A 359 24.92 0.55 -20.99
CA SER A 359 25.42 1.09 -22.26
C SER A 359 26.34 0.12 -23.01
N GLN A 360 26.68 -1.03 -22.40
CA GLN A 360 27.54 -2.09 -22.95
C GLN A 360 26.78 -3.36 -23.37
N ALA A 361 25.50 -3.52 -22.99
CA ALA A 361 24.70 -4.69 -23.35
C ALA A 361 24.09 -4.54 -24.76
N LYS A 362 24.92 -4.34 -25.78
CA LYS A 362 24.53 -4.62 -27.16
C LYS A 362 24.88 -6.07 -27.48
N ARG A 363 23.84 -6.82 -27.87
CA ARG A 363 23.80 -8.15 -28.52
C ARG A 363 23.62 -9.34 -27.56
N CYS A 364 22.36 -9.72 -27.38
CA CYS A 364 21.94 -11.10 -27.64
C CYS A 364 20.65 -11.03 -28.47
N GLY A 365 20.66 -11.72 -29.60
CA GLY A 365 19.61 -11.71 -30.61
C GLY A 365 18.39 -12.53 -30.19
N PHE A 366 17.29 -12.27 -30.90
CA PHE A 366 16.08 -13.08 -30.95
C PHE A 366 16.36 -14.55 -31.25
#